data_AF-A0A2I4PDG8-F1
#
_entry.id   AF-A0A2I4PDG8-F1
#
_cell.length_a   1.000
_cell.length_b   1.000
_cell.length_c   1.000
_cell.angle_alpha   90.00
_cell.angle_beta   90.00
_cell.angle_gamma   90.00
#
_symmetry.space_group_name_H-M   'P 1'
#
loop_
_entity.id
_entity.type
_entity.pdbx_description
1 polymer ?
#
loop_
_entity_poly.entity_id
_entity_poly.type
_entity_poly.pdbx_seq_one_letter_code
_entity_poly.pdbx_strand_id
1 'polypeptide(L)' 'MIARALDSISNIEFKELSLTRGQYLYLVRICENPGIIQEKIAELIKVDRTTAARAIKRLEQQGIF' A
#
# COMPACT_ATOMS: atom_id res chain seq x y z
N MET A 1 14.43 -2.71 12.99
CA MET A 1 13.63 -3.11 14.17
C MET A 1 12.32 -2.33 14.24
N ILE A 2 12.35 -0.99 14.15
CA ILE A 2 11.17 -0.11 14.20
C ILE A 2 10.17 -0.37 13.06
N ALA A 3 10.63 -0.41 11.80
CA ALA A 3 9.73 -0.60 10.64
C ALA A 3 8.90 -1.90 10.70
N ARG A 4 9.48 -3.00 11.21
CA ARG A 4 8.76 -4.27 11.35
C ARG A 4 7.76 -4.25 12.50
N ALA A 5 8.08 -3.55 13.59
CA ALA A 5 7.16 -3.36 14.70
C ALA A 5 5.94 -2.54 14.26
N LEU A 6 6.18 -1.44 13.54
CA LEU A 6 5.11 -0.64 12.95
C LEU A 6 4.26 -1.44 11.96
N ASP A 7 4.89 -2.19 11.06
CA ASP A 7 4.15 -3.05 10.11
C ASP A 7 3.30 -4.11 10.85
N SER A 8 3.82 -4.67 11.94
CA SER A 8 3.08 -5.64 12.76
C SER A 8 1.88 -5.02 13.47
N ILE A 9 2.01 -3.78 13.97
CA ILE A 9 0.89 -3.02 14.56
C ILE A 9 -0.15 -2.72 13.48
N SER A 10 0.26 -2.16 12.34
CA SER A 10 -0.64 -1.85 11.22
C SER A 10 -1.35 -3.09 10.68
N ASN A 11 -0.71 -4.25 10.68
CA ASN A 11 -1.33 -5.51 10.26
C ASN A 11 -2.44 -5.98 11.18
N ILE A 12 -2.38 -5.65 12.48
CA ILE A 12 -3.42 -5.96 13.45
C ILE A 12 -4.56 -4.95 13.32
N GLU A 13 -4.24 -3.65 13.32
CA GLU A 13 -5.24 -2.57 13.30
C GLU A 13 -6.02 -2.51 11.97
N PHE A 14 -5.37 -2.78 10.85
CA PHE A 14 -6.00 -2.69 9.51
C PHE A 14 -6.52 -4.03 8.99
N LYS A 15 -6.62 -5.04 9.86
CA LYS A 15 -7.11 -6.37 9.49
C LYS A 15 -8.55 -6.34 9.01
N GLU A 16 -9.42 -5.63 9.72
CA GLU A 16 -10.85 -5.52 9.37
C GLU A 16 -11.09 -4.67 8.12
N LEU A 17 -10.18 -3.74 7.84
CA LEU A 17 -10.19 -2.90 6.65
C LEU A 17 -9.56 -3.58 5.42
N SER A 18 -9.10 -4.83 5.56
CA SER A 18 -8.39 -5.56 4.50
C SER A 18 -7.13 -4.85 3.97
N LEU A 19 -6.52 -3.95 4.76
CA LEU A 19 -5.38 -3.08 4.39
C LEU A 19 -4.04 -3.54 5.00
N THR A 20 -3.92 -4.83 5.28
CA THR A 20 -2.71 -5.46 5.83
C THR A 20 -1.57 -5.58 4.81
N ARG A 21 -0.39 -6.04 5.25
CA ARG A 21 0.81 -6.30 4.46
C ARG A 21 1.32 -5.06 3.71
N GLY A 22 1.30 -3.91 4.37
CA GLY A 22 1.74 -2.65 3.79
C GLY A 22 0.84 -2.09 2.69
N GLN A 23 -0.36 -2.65 2.46
CA GLN A 23 -1.31 -2.14 1.47
C GLN A 23 -1.74 -0.69 1.76
N TYR A 24 -1.87 -0.33 3.04
CA TYR A 24 -2.21 1.04 3.45
C TYR A 24 -1.22 2.09 2.91
N LEU A 25 0.07 1.75 2.77
CA LEU A 25 1.08 2.68 2.25
C LEU A 25 0.78 3.07 0.79
N TYR A 26 0.29 2.13 -0.02
CA TYR A 26 -0.08 2.41 -1.40
C TYR A 26 -1.34 3.26 -1.47
N LEU A 27 -2.35 2.96 -0.65
CA LEU A 27 -3.58 3.72 -0.59
C LEU A 27 -3.34 5.18 -0.21
N VAL A 28 -2.55 5.42 0.84
CA VAL A 28 -2.20 6.78 1.29
C VAL A 28 -1.56 7.58 0.15
N ARG A 29 -0.61 7.00 -0.60
CA ARG A 29 0.04 7.70 -1.72
C ARG A 29 -0.91 8.02 -2.87
N ILE A 30 -1.87 7.14 -3.15
CA ILE A 30 -2.90 7.35 -4.18
C ILE A 30 -3.83 8.49 -3.76
N CYS A 31 -4.28 8.48 -2.50
CA CYS A 31 -5.15 9.54 -1.97
C CYS A 31 -4.44 10.91 -1.88
N GLU A 32 -3.16 10.93 -1.50
CA GLU A 32 -2.34 12.15 -1.45
C GLU A 32 -2.03 12.72 -2.85
N ASN A 33 -2.00 11.87 -3.88
CA ASN A 33 -1.61 12.25 -5.24
C ASN A 33 -2.65 11.73 -6.26
N PRO A 34 -3.83 12.36 -6.37
CA PRO A 34 -4.85 11.93 -7.34
C PRO A 34 -4.30 11.88 -8.76
N GLY A 35 -4.56 10.77 -9.47
CA GLY A 35 -4.06 10.55 -10.84
C GLY A 35 -2.59 10.11 -10.93
N ILE A 36 -1.92 9.83 -9.81
CA ILE A 36 -0.55 9.30 -9.81
C ILE A 36 -0.46 7.95 -10.53
N ILE A 37 0.55 7.81 -11.40
CA ILE A 37 0.81 6.57 -12.11
C ILE A 37 1.58 5.57 -11.25
N GLN A 38 1.37 4.28 -11.48
CA GLN A 38 1.95 3.18 -10.72
C GLN A 38 3.50 3.25 -10.60
N GLU A 39 4.19 3.65 -11.67
CA GLU A 39 5.65 3.79 -11.65
C GLU A 39 6.10 4.81 -10.59
N LYS A 40 5.38 5.92 -10.48
CA LYS A 40 5.70 6.96 -9.50
C LYS A 40 5.41 6.52 -8.07
N ILE A 41 4.36 5.73 -7.85
CA ILE A 41 4.07 5.12 -6.54
C ILE A 41 5.22 4.21 -6.10
N ALA A 42 5.73 3.37 -7.01
CA ALA A 42 6.85 2.47 -6.72
C ALA A 42 8.11 3.25 -6.29
N GLU A 43 8.41 4.36 -6.97
CA GLU A 43 9.52 5.26 -6.62
C GLU A 43 9.38 5.92 -5.24
N LEU A 44 8.16 6.32 -4.87
CA LEU A 44 7.87 6.98 -3.60
C LEU A 44 7.97 6.01 -2.42
N ILE A 45 7.49 4.78 -2.60
CA ILE A 45 7.50 3.73 -1.57
C ILE A 45 8.84 2.99 -1.53
N LYS A 46 9.74 3.23 -2.51
CA LYS A 46 11.06 2.60 -2.63
C LYS A 46 10.97 1.07 -2.78
N VAL A 47 10.05 0.62 -3.62
CA VAL A 47 9.84 -0.79 -3.96
C VAL A 47 10.00 -1.02 -5.45
N ASP A 48 10.23 -2.27 -5.86
CA ASP A 48 10.25 -2.61 -7.27
C ASP A 48 8.85 -2.51 -7.91
N ARG A 49 8.83 -2.35 -9.23
CA ARG A 49 7.58 -2.16 -10.01
C ARG A 49 6.61 -3.33 -9.90
N THR A 50 7.10 -4.57 -9.73
CA THR A 50 6.24 -5.76 -9.65
C THR A 50 5.56 -5.88 -8.30
N THR A 51 6.25 -5.54 -7.22
CA THR A 51 5.67 -5.46 -5.87
C THR A 51 4.57 -4.39 -5.82
N ALA A 52 4.82 -3.21 -6.38
CA ALA A 52 3.82 -2.16 -6.49
C ALA A 52 2.60 -2.59 -7.33
N ALA A 53 2.82 -3.23 -8.48
CA ALA A 53 1.75 -3.75 -9.33
C ALA A 53 0.80 -4.69 -8.58
N ARG A 54 1.38 -5.65 -7.84
CA ARG A 54 0.61 -6.64 -7.08
C ARG A 54 -0.19 -5.99 -5.95
N ALA A 55 0.40 -5.03 -5.24
CA ALA A 55 -0.27 -4.33 -4.15
C ALA A 55 -1.44 -3.47 -4.66
N ILE A 56 -1.23 -2.69 -5.72
CA ILE A 56 -2.26 -1.83 -6.33
C ILE A 56 -3.40 -2.68 -6.90
N LYS A 57 -3.08 -3.74 -7.65
CA LYS A 57 -4.11 -4.66 -8.18
C LYS A 57 -4.95 -5.29 -7.08
N ARG A 58 -4.35 -5.60 -5.93
CA ARG A 58 -5.09 -6.16 -4.79
C ARG A 58 -6.02 -5.13 -4.15
N LEU A 59 -5.60 -3.87 -4.05
CA LEU A 59 -6.45 -2.78 -3.55
C LEU A 59 -7.66 -2.54 -4.47
N GLU A 60 -7.44 -2.55 -5.79
CA GLU A 60 -8.50 -2.46 -6.80
C GLU A 60 -9.49 -3.64 -6.67
N GLN A 61 -8.98 -4.87 -6.54
CA GLN A 61 -9.81 -6.06 -6.32
C GLN A 61 -10.62 -6.03 -5.03
N GLN A 62 -10.16 -5.28 -4.02
CA GLN A 62 -10.87 -5.08 -2.75
C GLN A 62 -11.94 -3.96 -2.84
N GLY A 63 -12.04 -3.25 -3.97
CA GLY A 63 -12.99 -2.14 -4.16
C GLY A 63 -12.65 -0.91 -3.33
N ILE A 64 -11.38 -0.73 -2.98
CA ILE A 64 -10.92 0.37 -2.10
C ILE A 64 -10.77 1.68 -2.87
N PHE A 65 -10.61 1.63 -4.20
CA PHE A 65 -10.70 2.76 -5.12
C PHE A 65 -11.20 2.30 -6.49
#